data_AF-A0A849KFC7-F1
#
_entry.id   AF-A0A849KFC7-F1
#
_cell.length_a   1.000
_cell.length_b   1.000
_cell.length_c   1.000
_cell.angle_alpha   90.00
_cell.angle_beta   90.00
_cell.angle_gamma   90.00
#
_symmetry.space_group_name_H-M   'P 1'
#
loop_
_entity.id
_entity.type
_entity.pdbx_description
1 polymer ?
#
loop_
_entity_poly.entity_id
_entity_poly.type
_entity_poly.pdbx_seq_one_letter_code
_entity_poly.pdbx_strand_id
1 'polypeptide(L)'
;MKTRYALIPFAAFAFVLGASAQTAIFRCGNSYTNDKAEAAAKNCKLVEGGNVTVVQGTRVTGKPVNVATAPQTAASPQRVEAGDQKARDADARAILEAELKKAEARHAELVKEYNNGEPERMGPEHKNYQKYLDRVADMKAAIERNEKDIAGLRRELGRTGGSAAK
;
A
#
# COMPACT_ATOMS: atom_id res chain seq x y z
N MET A 1 47.02 64.23 -8.03
CA MET A 1 46.93 63.04 -8.90
C MET A 1 47.77 61.91 -8.30
N LYS A 2 47.26 60.67 -8.36
CA LYS A 2 47.92 59.36 -8.15
C LYS A 2 48.27 58.96 -6.71
N THR A 3 47.97 57.77 -6.19
CA THR A 3 47.02 56.68 -6.50
C THR A 3 47.04 55.77 -5.26
N ARG A 4 45.87 55.31 -4.80
CA ARG A 4 45.66 54.46 -3.61
C ARG A 4 45.45 52.99 -4.00
N TYR A 5 45.95 52.05 -3.18
CA TYR A 5 45.46 50.70 -2.80
C TYR A 5 44.82 49.78 -3.88
N ALA A 6 44.91 48.45 -3.91
CA ALA A 6 45.51 47.41 -3.07
C ALA A 6 45.49 46.07 -3.87
N LEU A 7 46.23 45.09 -3.36
CA LEU A 7 46.44 43.75 -3.88
C LEU A 7 45.28 42.78 -3.60
N ILE A 8 44.95 41.97 -4.62
CA ILE A 8 44.67 40.51 -4.64
C ILE A 8 43.27 39.98 -4.23
N PRO A 9 42.74 38.98 -4.98
CA PRO A 9 41.34 38.56 -4.97
C PRO A 9 41.11 37.32 -4.07
N PHE A 10 39.88 37.09 -3.60
CA PHE A 10 39.50 35.79 -3.04
C PHE A 10 38.05 35.44 -3.38
N ALA A 11 37.92 34.40 -4.20
CA ALA A 11 36.65 33.82 -4.62
C ALA A 11 35.92 33.21 -3.41
N ALA A 12 34.67 33.60 -3.21
CA ALA A 12 33.78 32.99 -2.22
C ALA A 12 33.16 31.72 -2.81
N PHE A 13 33.75 30.56 -2.49
CA PHE A 13 33.15 29.25 -2.75
C PHE A 13 32.17 28.95 -1.61
N ALA A 14 30.86 29.03 -1.88
CA ALA A 14 29.83 28.65 -0.92
C ALA A 14 29.72 27.12 -0.86
N PHE A 15 30.30 26.52 0.18
CA PHE A 15 30.12 25.09 0.50
C PHE A 15 28.71 24.88 1.07
N VAL A 16 27.85 24.17 0.35
CA VAL A 16 26.58 23.67 0.86
C VAL A 16 26.88 22.46 1.75
N LEU A 17 26.81 22.66 3.07
CA LEU A 17 26.85 21.57 4.05
C LEU A 17 25.52 20.80 3.99
N GLY A 18 25.55 19.59 3.43
CA GLY A 18 24.44 18.64 3.54
C GLY A 18 24.30 18.17 4.99
N ALA A 19 23.18 18.49 5.63
CA ALA A 19 22.84 17.95 6.94
C ALA A 19 22.43 16.48 6.80
N SER A 20 23.32 15.55 7.13
CA SER A 20 22.95 14.14 7.28
C SER A 20 22.30 13.93 8.65
N ALA A 21 20.97 13.80 8.66
CA ALA A 21 20.25 13.37 9.86
C ALA A 21 20.40 11.85 10.02
N GLN A 22 21.55 11.40 10.56
CA GLN A 22 21.73 10.00 10.96
C GLN A 22 20.92 9.76 12.24
N THR A 23 19.82 9.04 12.15
CA THR A 23 19.00 8.75 13.33
C THR A 23 19.62 7.61 14.12
N ALA A 24 19.98 7.90 15.37
CA ALA A 24 20.52 6.94 16.33
C ALA A 24 19.61 5.70 16.47
N ILE A 25 20.18 4.51 16.27
CA ILE A 25 19.48 3.23 16.42
C ILE A 25 19.87 2.64 17.77
N PHE A 26 18.88 2.18 18.54
CA PHE A 26 19.10 1.56 19.83
C PHE A 26 18.71 0.08 19.79
N ARG A 27 19.52 -0.79 20.39
CA ARG A 27 19.25 -2.23 20.52
C ARG A 27 18.88 -2.59 21.95
N CYS A 28 17.70 -3.20 22.09
CA CYS A 28 17.11 -3.65 23.34
C CYS A 28 17.05 -5.19 23.30
N GLY A 29 18.16 -5.87 23.58
CA GLY A 29 18.24 -7.35 23.43
C GLY A 29 18.16 -7.78 21.96
N ASN A 30 16.99 -8.26 21.51
CA ASN A 30 16.74 -8.74 20.13
C ASN A 30 15.96 -7.75 19.24
N SER A 31 15.49 -6.62 19.77
CA SER A 31 14.75 -5.61 18.99
C SER A 31 15.55 -4.32 18.77
N TYR A 32 15.31 -3.66 17.64
CA TYR A 32 15.87 -2.35 17.30
C TYR A 32 14.79 -1.27 17.31
N THR A 33 15.09 -0.10 17.86
CA THR A 33 14.20 1.08 17.85
C THR A 33 14.96 2.32 17.43
N ASN A 34 14.24 3.26 16.80
CA ASN A 34 14.73 4.60 16.46
C ASN A 34 14.21 5.67 17.44
N ASP A 35 13.39 5.28 18.42
CA ASP A 35 12.82 6.19 19.40
C ASP A 35 13.72 6.30 20.63
N LYS A 36 14.17 7.53 20.93
CA LYS A 36 15.09 7.81 22.04
C LYS A 36 14.42 7.68 23.41
N ALA A 37 13.11 7.95 23.53
CA ALA A 37 12.38 7.83 24.77
C ALA A 37 12.12 6.36 25.12
N GLU A 38 11.77 5.55 24.13
CA GLU A 38 11.63 4.10 24.29
C GLU A 38 12.97 3.44 24.64
N ALA A 39 14.06 3.88 23.99
CA ALA A 39 15.41 3.39 24.25
C ALA A 39 15.88 3.67 25.69
N ALA A 40 15.60 4.87 26.22
CA ALA A 40 15.93 5.24 27.58
C ALA A 40 15.11 4.44 28.61
N ALA A 41 13.81 4.25 28.36
CA ALA A 41 12.92 3.48 29.24
C ALA A 41 13.31 1.99 29.33
N LYS A 42 13.83 1.42 28.24
CA LYS A 42 14.20 0.00 28.15
C LYS A 42 15.71 -0.26 28.32
N ASN A 43 16.48 0.74 28.77
CA ASN A 43 17.94 0.65 28.96
C ASN A 43 18.69 0.08 27.73
N CYS A 44 18.33 0.54 26.54
CA CYS A 44 18.86 0.04 25.28
C CYS A 44 20.23 0.64 24.95
N LYS A 45 21.10 -0.15 24.30
CA LYS A 45 22.44 0.32 23.88
C LYS A 45 22.39 0.98 22.51
N LEU A 46 23.09 2.09 22.35
CA LEU A 46 23.27 2.75 21.06
C LEU A 46 24.08 1.83 20.14
N VAL A 47 23.56 1.55 18.95
CA VAL A 47 24.25 0.78 17.92
C VAL A 47 24.79 1.76 16.89
N GLU A 48 26.09 2.02 17.00
CA GLU A 48 26.82 2.92 16.11
C GLU A 48 27.63 2.06 15.13
N GLY A 49 27.30 2.14 13.83
CA GLY A 49 28.19 1.67 12.76
C GLY A 49 28.27 0.16 12.45
N GLY A 50 27.24 -0.66 12.68
CA GLY A 50 27.27 -2.08 12.31
C GLY A 50 26.08 -2.54 11.47
N ASN A 51 26.32 -2.92 10.20
CA ASN A 51 25.45 -3.69 9.27
C ASN A 51 23.91 -3.53 9.41
N VAL A 52 23.40 -2.34 9.71
CA VAL A 52 21.97 -2.03 9.74
C VAL A 52 21.69 -0.98 8.68
N THR A 53 21.07 -1.42 7.57
CA THR A 53 20.64 -0.51 6.50
C THR A 53 19.33 0.16 6.92
N VAL A 54 19.36 1.47 7.14
CA VAL A 54 18.17 2.25 7.48
C VAL A 54 17.44 2.63 6.20
N VAL A 55 16.30 1.99 5.93
CA VAL A 55 15.35 2.47 4.92
C VAL A 55 14.53 3.58 5.58
N GLN A 56 14.70 4.82 5.13
CA GLN A 56 13.92 5.95 5.65
C GLN A 56 12.46 5.81 5.24
N GLY A 57 11.60 5.39 6.17
CA GLY A 57 10.15 5.47 6.00
C GLY A 57 9.66 6.90 6.13
N THR A 58 8.62 7.26 5.38
CA THR A 58 7.88 8.53 5.53
C THR A 58 7.26 8.59 6.92
N ARG A 59 7.85 9.41 7.80
CA ARG A 59 7.37 9.59 9.18
C ARG A 59 6.03 10.33 9.18
N VAL A 60 4.94 9.61 9.45
CA VAL A 60 3.66 10.22 9.84
C VAL A 60 3.69 10.53 11.34
N THR A 61 4.14 11.73 11.69
CA THR A 61 4.17 12.18 13.09
C THR A 61 2.75 12.53 13.54
N GLY A 62 2.08 11.60 14.24
CA GLY A 62 0.89 11.91 15.02
C GLY A 62 1.26 12.66 16.29
N LYS A 63 0.89 13.94 16.41
CA LYS A 63 0.86 14.66 17.69
C LYS A 63 -0.56 15.17 17.97
N PRO A 64 -1.01 15.14 19.24
CA PRO A 64 -2.36 15.54 19.64
C PRO A 64 -2.58 17.03 19.41
N VAL A 65 -3.77 17.36 18.89
CA VAL A 65 -4.21 18.70 18.50
C VAL A 65 -4.33 19.61 19.72
N ASN A 66 -3.60 20.73 19.71
CA ASN A 66 -3.96 21.96 20.43
C ASN A 66 -3.59 23.15 19.55
N VAL A 67 -4.56 24.04 19.34
CA VAL A 67 -4.54 25.13 18.36
C VAL A 67 -3.99 26.42 19.00
N ALA A 68 -2.99 27.07 18.38
CA ALA A 68 -2.80 28.53 18.38
C ALA A 68 -1.76 28.96 17.31
N THR A 69 -1.96 30.17 16.78
CA THR A 69 -1.67 30.68 15.43
C THR A 69 -0.27 31.31 15.22
N ALA A 70 0.46 30.94 14.14
CA ALA A 70 1.45 31.78 13.42
C ALA A 70 1.87 31.13 12.08
N PRO A 71 2.18 31.91 11.02
CA PRO A 71 1.98 31.48 9.62
C PRO A 71 3.13 30.61 9.09
N GLN A 72 2.82 29.35 8.78
CA GLN A 72 3.68 28.50 7.96
C GLN A 72 3.48 28.90 6.49
N THR A 73 4.57 29.20 5.79
CA THR A 73 4.61 29.19 4.32
C THR A 73 4.38 27.75 3.87
N ALA A 74 3.10 27.50 3.59
CA ALA A 74 2.50 26.20 3.37
C ALA A 74 2.97 25.57 2.05
N ALA A 75 3.85 24.57 2.12
CA ALA A 75 3.65 23.41 1.28
C ALA A 75 2.53 22.61 1.95
N SER A 76 1.29 22.95 1.60
CA SER A 76 0.09 22.32 2.15
C SER A 76 0.25 20.81 2.12
N PRO A 77 -0.17 20.06 3.16
CA PRO A 77 -0.60 18.69 2.89
C PRO A 77 -1.61 18.85 1.76
N GLN A 78 -1.39 18.17 0.63
CA GLN A 78 -2.32 18.23 -0.50
C GLN A 78 -3.61 17.60 0.02
N ARG A 79 -4.43 18.41 0.68
CA ARG A 79 -5.74 18.08 1.20
C ARG A 79 -6.50 17.83 -0.08
N VAL A 80 -6.61 16.56 -0.44
CA VAL A 80 -7.46 16.14 -1.54
C VAL A 80 -8.81 16.77 -1.24
N GLU A 81 -9.26 17.64 -2.14
CA GLU A 81 -10.51 18.35 -1.95
C GLU A 81 -11.61 17.31 -1.75
N ALA A 82 -12.58 17.60 -0.88
CA ALA A 82 -13.60 16.60 -0.53
C ALA A 82 -14.37 16.09 -1.77
N GLY A 83 -14.49 16.92 -2.81
CA GLY A 83 -15.01 16.54 -4.11
C GLY A 83 -14.13 15.52 -4.86
N ASP A 84 -12.82 15.72 -4.88
CA ASP A 84 -11.86 14.80 -5.52
C ASP A 84 -11.80 13.45 -4.81
N GLN A 85 -11.90 13.45 -3.46
CA GLN A 85 -11.96 12.21 -2.69
C GLN A 85 -13.23 11.42 -3.00
N LYS A 86 -14.38 12.11 -3.03
CA LYS A 86 -15.67 11.49 -3.36
C LYS A 86 -15.70 10.94 -4.80
N ALA A 87 -15.11 11.66 -5.76
CA ALA A 87 -15.00 11.20 -7.13
C ALA A 87 -14.17 9.90 -7.22
N ARG A 88 -13.00 9.86 -6.57
CA ARG A 88 -12.17 8.65 -6.51
C ARG A 88 -12.86 7.47 -5.85
N ASP A 89 -13.59 7.71 -4.77
CA ASP A 89 -14.35 6.66 -4.08
C ASP A 89 -15.50 6.14 -4.95
N ALA A 90 -16.16 7.02 -5.71
CA ALA A 90 -17.19 6.63 -6.67
C ALA A 90 -16.61 5.80 -7.83
N ASP A 91 -15.46 6.20 -8.37
CA ASP A 91 -14.74 5.45 -9.42
C ASP A 91 -14.31 4.07 -8.90
N ALA A 92 -13.74 4.01 -7.70
CA ALA A 92 -13.33 2.76 -7.07
C ALA A 92 -14.52 1.81 -6.87
N ARG A 93 -15.68 2.32 -6.42
CA ARG A 93 -16.91 1.54 -6.30
C ARG A 93 -17.38 1.04 -7.66
N ALA A 94 -17.43 1.90 -8.68
CA ALA A 94 -17.84 1.52 -10.03
C ALA A 94 -16.96 0.41 -10.63
N ILE A 95 -15.65 0.46 -10.39
CA ILE A 95 -14.72 -0.59 -10.81
C ILE A 95 -15.02 -1.92 -10.09
N LEU A 96 -15.21 -1.88 -8.76
CA LEU A 96 -15.54 -3.08 -8.00
C LEU A 96 -16.89 -3.69 -8.40
N GLU A 97 -17.89 -2.87 -8.71
CA GLU A 97 -19.19 -3.33 -9.23
C GLU A 97 -19.06 -3.97 -10.62
N ALA A 98 -18.25 -3.39 -11.51
CA ALA A 98 -17.98 -3.96 -12.83
C ALA A 98 -17.26 -5.32 -12.73
N GLU A 99 -16.26 -5.43 -11.86
CA GLU A 99 -15.56 -6.70 -11.61
C GLU A 99 -16.49 -7.73 -10.94
N LEU A 100 -17.35 -7.32 -10.02
CA LEU A 100 -18.36 -8.20 -9.43
C LEU A 100 -19.28 -8.77 -10.51
N LYS A 101 -19.82 -7.91 -11.38
CA LYS A 101 -20.71 -8.34 -12.48
C LYS A 101 -20.01 -9.32 -13.42
N LYS A 102 -18.73 -9.07 -13.73
CA LYS A 102 -17.91 -9.96 -14.56
C LYS A 102 -17.65 -11.32 -13.87
N ALA A 103 -17.39 -11.31 -12.57
CA ALA A 103 -17.21 -12.52 -11.79
C ALA A 103 -18.51 -13.34 -11.72
N GLU A 104 -19.66 -12.69 -11.48
CA GLU A 104 -20.98 -13.34 -11.48
C GLU A 104 -21.36 -13.91 -12.85
N ALA A 105 -21.05 -13.21 -13.94
CA ALA A 105 -21.26 -13.73 -15.29
C ALA A 105 -20.44 -15.00 -15.53
N ARG A 106 -19.15 -14.99 -15.15
CA ARG A 106 -18.28 -16.17 -15.24
C ARG A 106 -18.78 -17.32 -14.36
N HIS A 107 -19.29 -17.03 -13.16
CA HIS A 107 -19.89 -18.05 -12.28
C HIS A 107 -21.06 -18.73 -12.97
N ALA A 108 -21.97 -17.95 -13.56
CA ALA A 108 -23.13 -18.46 -14.26
C ALA A 108 -22.74 -19.36 -15.45
N GLU A 109 -21.70 -18.98 -16.21
CA GLU A 109 -21.14 -19.81 -17.28
C GLU A 109 -20.58 -21.13 -16.73
N LEU A 110 -19.74 -21.07 -15.69
CA LEU A 110 -19.14 -22.25 -15.06
C LEU A 110 -20.20 -23.21 -14.50
N VAL A 111 -21.23 -22.69 -13.82
CA VAL A 111 -22.32 -23.50 -13.27
C VAL A 111 -23.14 -24.14 -14.39
N LYS A 112 -23.38 -23.41 -15.49
CA LYS A 112 -24.07 -23.94 -16.66
C LYS A 112 -23.27 -25.06 -17.32
N GLU A 113 -21.97 -24.88 -17.50
CA GLU A 113 -21.08 -25.90 -18.06
C GLU A 113 -20.97 -27.13 -17.15
N TYR A 114 -20.91 -26.91 -15.83
CA TYR A 114 -20.85 -27.98 -14.83
C TYR A 114 -22.11 -28.85 -14.82
N ASN A 115 -23.27 -28.29 -15.22
CA ASN A 115 -24.52 -29.01 -15.42
C ASN A 115 -24.84 -29.98 -14.26
N ASN A 116 -24.92 -29.47 -13.04
CA ASN A 116 -25.16 -30.25 -11.82
C ASN A 116 -24.16 -31.39 -11.55
N GLY A 117 -22.94 -31.30 -12.09
CA GLY A 117 -21.90 -32.31 -11.95
C GLY A 117 -21.86 -33.32 -13.09
N GLU A 118 -22.73 -33.15 -14.09
CA GLU A 118 -22.79 -33.97 -15.29
C GLU A 118 -22.53 -33.11 -16.55
N PRO A 119 -21.32 -32.52 -16.69
CA PRO A 119 -20.99 -31.77 -17.90
C PRO A 119 -21.03 -32.70 -19.11
N GLU A 120 -21.32 -32.14 -20.29
CA GLU A 120 -21.31 -32.91 -21.54
C GLU A 120 -19.94 -33.56 -21.76
N ARG A 121 -19.94 -34.84 -22.17
CA ARG A 121 -18.71 -35.60 -22.43
C ARG A 121 -18.10 -35.15 -23.75
N MET A 122 -16.82 -34.86 -23.74
CA MET A 122 -16.08 -34.51 -24.94
C MET A 122 -15.55 -35.76 -25.67
N GLY A 123 -15.36 -35.66 -26.99
CA GLY A 123 -14.82 -36.73 -27.85
C GLY A 123 -13.72 -37.62 -27.23
N PRO A 124 -12.61 -37.06 -26.69
CA PRO A 124 -11.54 -37.86 -26.09
C PRO A 124 -11.90 -38.56 -24.77
N GLU A 125 -12.97 -38.15 -24.09
CA GLU A 125 -13.41 -38.65 -22.78
C GLU A 125 -14.28 -39.90 -22.88
N HIS A 126 -14.78 -40.23 -24.08
CA HIS A 126 -15.46 -41.50 -24.35
C HIS A 126 -14.51 -42.70 -24.27
N LYS A 127 -13.22 -42.48 -24.55
CA LYS A 127 -12.18 -43.52 -24.51
C LYS A 127 -11.49 -43.61 -23.15
N ASN A 128 -11.47 -42.52 -22.38
CA ASN A 128 -10.86 -42.47 -21.06
C ASN A 128 -11.76 -41.72 -20.09
N TYR A 129 -12.44 -42.49 -19.23
CA TYR A 129 -13.35 -41.93 -18.22
C TYR A 129 -12.63 -41.16 -17.11
N GLN A 130 -11.37 -41.47 -16.82
CA GLN A 130 -10.62 -40.74 -15.78
C GLN A 130 -10.49 -39.26 -16.14
N LYS A 131 -10.25 -38.94 -17.43
CA LYS A 131 -10.19 -37.55 -17.90
C LYS A 131 -11.49 -36.77 -17.65
N TYR A 132 -12.63 -37.45 -17.76
CA TYR A 132 -13.92 -36.84 -17.44
C TYR A 132 -14.01 -36.51 -15.95
N LEU A 133 -13.66 -37.45 -15.08
CA LEU A 133 -13.67 -37.25 -13.63
C LEU A 133 -12.74 -36.11 -13.21
N ASP A 134 -11.53 -36.07 -13.77
CA ASP A 134 -10.55 -35.01 -13.48
C ASP A 134 -11.10 -33.64 -13.91
N ARG A 135 -11.69 -33.54 -15.10
CA ARG A 135 -12.31 -32.29 -15.56
C ARG A 135 -13.50 -31.86 -14.69
N VAL A 136 -14.37 -32.79 -14.29
CA VAL A 136 -15.50 -32.50 -13.39
C VAL A 136 -14.97 -31.95 -12.06
N ALA A 137 -13.89 -32.53 -11.54
CA ALA A 137 -13.24 -32.04 -10.32
C ALA A 137 -12.62 -30.64 -10.53
N ASP A 138 -11.97 -30.40 -11.67
CA ASP A 138 -11.39 -29.10 -12.02
C ASP A 138 -12.46 -28.01 -12.17
N MET A 139 -13.59 -28.33 -12.82
CA MET A 139 -14.75 -27.42 -12.95
C MET A 139 -15.31 -27.06 -11.58
N LYS A 140 -15.49 -28.05 -10.70
CA LYS A 140 -15.96 -27.80 -9.33
C LYS A 140 -14.99 -26.90 -8.55
N ALA A 141 -13.68 -27.15 -8.67
CA ALA A 141 -12.67 -26.32 -8.03
C ALA A 141 -12.64 -24.89 -8.62
N ALA A 142 -12.90 -24.73 -9.93
CA ALA A 142 -13.01 -23.42 -10.57
C ALA A 142 -14.23 -22.64 -10.07
N ILE A 143 -15.38 -23.30 -9.93
CA ILE A 143 -16.59 -22.72 -9.32
C ILE A 143 -16.29 -22.24 -7.90
N GLU A 144 -15.71 -23.08 -7.06
CA GLU A 144 -15.42 -22.73 -5.66
C GLU A 144 -14.44 -21.54 -5.54
N ARG A 145 -13.42 -21.47 -6.41
CA ARG A 145 -12.52 -20.31 -6.46
C ARG A 145 -13.28 -19.04 -6.85
N ASN A 146 -14.13 -19.12 -7.87
CA ASN A 146 -14.89 -17.98 -8.33
C ASN A 146 -15.93 -17.49 -7.30
N GLU A 147 -16.55 -18.40 -6.55
CA GLU A 147 -17.42 -18.06 -5.41
C GLU A 147 -16.67 -17.30 -4.31
N LYS A 148 -15.43 -17.71 -4.02
CA LYS A 148 -14.57 -16.99 -3.07
C LYS A 148 -14.22 -15.58 -3.58
N ASP A 149 -13.97 -15.43 -4.87
CA ASP A 149 -13.71 -14.12 -5.49
C ASP A 149 -14.94 -13.21 -5.38
N ILE A 150 -16.14 -13.72 -5.73
CA ILE A 150 -17.41 -12.98 -5.59
C ILE A 150 -17.64 -12.57 -4.13
N ALA A 151 -17.44 -13.48 -3.18
CA ALA A 151 -17.57 -13.18 -1.76
C ALA A 151 -16.55 -12.11 -1.32
N GLY A 152 -15.33 -12.14 -1.87
CA GLY A 152 -14.31 -11.12 -1.68
C GLY A 152 -14.75 -9.75 -2.16
N LEU A 153 -15.14 -9.64 -3.42
CA LEU A 153 -15.58 -8.41 -4.05
C LEU A 153 -16.79 -7.79 -3.33
N ARG A 154 -17.76 -8.61 -2.89
CA ARG A 154 -18.91 -8.16 -2.11
C ARG A 154 -18.51 -7.57 -0.75
N ARG A 155 -17.51 -8.14 -0.06
CA ARG A 155 -16.98 -7.55 1.18
C ARG A 155 -16.29 -6.21 0.93
N GLU A 156 -15.51 -6.10 -0.15
CA GLU A 156 -14.83 -4.85 -0.51
C GLU A 156 -15.82 -3.74 -0.89
N LEU A 157 -16.90 -4.08 -1.60
CA LEU A 157 -18.00 -3.15 -1.86
C LEU A 157 -18.69 -2.68 -0.57
N GLY A 158 -18.94 -3.59 0.38
CA GLY A 158 -19.47 -3.21 1.70
C GLY A 158 -18.52 -2.27 2.47
N ARG A 159 -17.22 -2.50 2.38
CA ARG A 159 -16.19 -1.68 3.04
C ARG A 159 -16.08 -0.28 2.43
N THR A 160 -16.04 -0.18 1.11
CA THR A 160 -16.01 1.11 0.40
C THR A 160 -17.30 1.89 0.60
N GLY A 161 -18.45 1.21 0.77
CA GLY A 161 -19.74 1.78 1.18
C GLY A 161 -19.72 2.42 2.57
N GLY A 162 -19.20 1.70 3.57
CA GLY A 162 -19.18 2.13 4.98
C GLY A 162 -18.09 3.15 5.33
N SER A 163 -16.98 3.20 4.60
CA SER A 163 -15.88 4.14 4.88
C SER A 163 -16.22 5.61 4.59
N ALA A 164 -17.27 5.89 3.82
CA ALA A 164 -17.78 7.25 3.56
C ALA A 164 -18.73 7.76 4.66
N ALA A 165 -19.10 6.92 5.64
CA ALA A 165 -20.09 7.21 6.67
C ALA A 165 -19.49 7.47 8.07
N LYS A 166 -18.19 7.71 8.18
CA LYS A 166 -17.49 8.03 9.43
C LYS A 166 -16.55 9.21 9.23
#